data_AF-A0AAV1GAJ4-F1
#
_entry.id   AF-A0AAV1GAJ4-F1
#
_cell.length_a   1.000
_cell.length_b   1.000
_cell.length_c   1.000
_cell.angle_alpha   90.00
_cell.angle_beta   90.00
_cell.angle_gamma   90.00
#
_symmetry.space_group_name_H-M   'P 1'
#
loop_
_entity.id
_entity.type
_entity.pdbx_description
1 polymer ?
#
loop_
_entity_poly.entity_id
_entity_poly.type
_entity_poly.pdbx_seq_one_letter_code
_entity_poly.pdbx_strand_id
1 'polypeptide(L)'
;MQEEKKRLTEFHSDFKMLHKKEDADRAKRERRAELQREEEKEKRLEEEFVKLMEKKEELRHEVERHAVYNEYMEQVVKMTTFQDAQQLTSHLESLLQFQEHLYKKEAQSDQKVEEKKKELAELKEQHHLVQLQGTNQLTQLQTELTRALSETSIWEKRWNHIQETTAKKTLQLGEIKMATLNLFEMTGGNEDEEEAVDINDTERQLDQVKMFIRDHEELLRHYQTAPHRHKNEKRKETRTKDAQ
;
A
#
# COMPACT_ATOMS: atom_id res chain seq x y z
N MET A 1 -104.34 104.55 13.27
CA MET A 1 -103.39 105.36 12.48
C MET A 1 -102.19 105.91 13.27
N GLN A 2 -102.34 106.72 14.35
CA GLN A 2 -101.16 107.18 15.13
C GLN A 2 -100.65 106.16 16.18
N GLU A 3 -101.55 105.40 16.84
CA GLU A 3 -101.14 104.34 17.78
C GLU A 3 -100.52 103.12 17.09
N GLU A 4 -101.01 102.75 15.90
CA GLU A 4 -100.39 101.68 15.10
C GLU A 4 -98.99 102.04 14.61
N LYS A 5 -98.74 103.30 14.20
CA LYS A 5 -97.39 103.74 13.82
C LYS A 5 -96.42 103.72 14.99
N LYS A 6 -96.84 104.11 16.20
CA LYS A 6 -96.01 104.01 17.42
C LYS A 6 -95.72 102.56 17.81
N ARG A 7 -96.73 101.69 17.79
CA ARG A 7 -96.56 100.25 18.05
C ARG A 7 -95.65 99.58 17.02
N LEU A 8 -95.74 99.97 15.74
CA LEU A 8 -94.87 99.42 14.70
C LEU A 8 -93.41 99.90 14.84
N THR A 9 -93.18 101.15 15.26
CA THR A 9 -91.83 101.65 15.53
C THR A 9 -91.20 101.07 16.80
N GLU A 10 -92.00 100.87 17.86
CA GLU A 10 -91.56 100.21 19.10
C GLU A 10 -91.28 98.72 18.83
N PHE A 11 -92.17 98.03 18.13
CA PHE A 11 -91.95 96.64 17.71
C PHE A 11 -90.71 96.49 16.82
N HIS A 12 -90.48 97.43 15.88
CA HIS A 12 -89.28 97.38 15.03
C HIS A 12 -88.00 97.71 15.82
N SER A 13 -88.07 98.58 16.83
CA SER A 13 -86.96 98.85 17.76
C SER A 13 -86.64 97.62 18.61
N ASP A 14 -87.66 96.99 19.19
CA ASP A 14 -87.53 95.80 20.04
C ASP A 14 -87.06 94.58 19.23
N PHE A 15 -87.58 94.40 18.00
CA PHE A 15 -87.14 93.35 17.08
C PHE A 15 -85.69 93.57 16.62
N LYS A 16 -85.27 94.82 16.37
CA LYS A 16 -83.87 95.16 16.06
C LYS A 16 -82.95 94.98 17.26
N MET A 17 -83.44 95.24 18.47
CA MET A 17 -82.73 94.96 19.72
C MET A 17 -82.60 93.46 19.97
N LEU A 18 -83.65 92.67 19.67
CA LEU A 18 -83.63 91.21 19.75
C LEU A 18 -82.65 90.59 18.75
N HIS A 19 -82.64 91.02 17.49
CA HIS A 19 -81.64 90.54 16.53
C HIS A 19 -80.22 90.96 16.89
N LYS A 20 -80.00 92.21 17.34
CA LYS A 20 -78.69 92.60 17.89
C LYS A 20 -78.27 91.75 19.09
N LYS A 21 -79.22 91.36 19.94
CA LYS A 21 -78.96 90.51 21.11
C LYS A 21 -78.68 89.06 20.70
N GLU A 22 -79.43 88.52 19.74
CA GLU A 22 -79.19 87.19 19.17
C GLU A 22 -77.88 87.10 18.40
N ASP A 23 -77.53 88.11 17.60
CA ASP A 23 -76.26 88.18 16.89
C ASP A 23 -75.09 88.36 17.87
N ALA A 24 -75.27 89.18 18.91
CA ALA A 24 -74.29 89.29 19.99
C ALA A 24 -74.12 87.97 20.77
N ASP A 25 -75.21 87.23 20.99
CA ASP A 25 -75.16 85.93 21.67
C ASP A 25 -74.61 84.82 20.75
N ARG A 26 -74.86 84.87 19.44
CA ARG A 26 -74.26 83.98 18.43
C ARG A 26 -72.76 84.23 18.32
N ALA A 27 -72.33 85.49 18.19
CA ALA A 27 -70.92 85.86 18.19
C ALA A 27 -70.22 85.47 19.50
N LYS A 28 -70.90 85.55 20.65
CA LYS A 28 -70.37 85.04 21.93
C LYS A 28 -70.24 83.52 21.94
N ARG A 29 -71.19 82.77 21.36
CA ARG A 29 -71.13 81.30 21.26
C ARG A 29 -70.02 80.83 20.32
N GLU A 30 -69.88 81.49 19.17
CA GLU A 30 -68.80 81.20 18.21
C GLU A 30 -67.44 81.47 18.83
N ARG A 31 -67.25 82.62 19.49
CA ARG A 31 -66.01 82.91 20.23
C ARG A 31 -65.74 81.88 21.32
N ARG A 32 -66.76 81.43 22.06
CA ARG A 32 -66.62 80.37 23.08
C ARG A 32 -66.25 79.02 22.47
N ALA A 33 -66.84 78.65 21.33
CA ALA A 33 -66.52 77.40 20.63
C ALA A 33 -65.13 77.44 19.98
N GLU A 34 -64.69 78.61 19.51
CA GLU A 34 -63.35 78.83 18.99
C GLU A 34 -62.31 78.75 20.11
N LEU A 35 -62.56 79.40 21.25
CA LEU A 35 -61.79 79.25 22.49
C LEU A 35 -61.68 77.77 22.91
N GLN A 36 -62.78 77.02 22.91
CA GLN A 36 -62.75 75.59 23.26
C GLN A 36 -61.90 74.75 22.30
N ARG A 37 -61.98 75.01 20.98
CA ARG A 37 -61.15 74.31 19.99
C ARG A 37 -59.67 74.68 20.11
N GLU A 38 -59.37 75.92 20.46
CA GLU A 38 -58.01 76.34 20.75
C GLU A 38 -57.49 75.66 22.03
N GLU A 39 -58.28 75.62 23.10
CA GLU A 39 -57.95 74.91 24.34
C GLU A 39 -57.74 73.40 24.12
N GLU A 40 -58.55 72.75 23.27
CA GLU A 40 -58.37 71.33 22.92
C GLU A 40 -57.11 71.08 22.11
N LYS A 41 -56.78 71.97 21.16
CA LYS A 41 -55.53 71.89 20.40
C LYS A 41 -54.34 72.12 21.32
N GLU A 42 -54.42 73.10 22.20
CA GLU A 42 -53.39 73.42 23.20
C GLU A 42 -53.13 72.23 24.10
N LYS A 43 -54.18 71.55 24.60
CA LYS A 43 -54.05 70.30 25.37
C LYS A 43 -53.40 69.16 24.57
N ARG A 44 -53.78 68.97 23.31
CA ARG A 44 -53.17 67.93 22.45
C ARG A 44 -51.69 68.23 22.17
N LEU A 45 -51.36 69.49 21.94
CA LEU A 45 -49.99 69.96 21.78
C LEU A 45 -49.19 69.76 23.07
N GLU A 46 -49.78 70.02 24.24
CA GLU A 46 -49.15 69.74 25.54
C GLU A 46 -48.90 68.25 25.74
N GLU A 47 -49.88 67.38 25.45
CA GLU A 47 -49.71 65.92 25.54
C GLU A 47 -48.61 65.41 24.59
N GLU A 48 -48.56 65.92 23.36
CA GLU A 48 -47.50 65.58 22.39
C GLU A 48 -46.14 66.11 22.85
N PHE A 49 -46.08 67.32 23.41
CA PHE A 49 -44.87 67.89 23.96
C PHE A 49 -44.33 67.06 25.12
N VAL A 50 -45.20 66.61 26.03
CA VAL A 50 -44.84 65.72 27.14
C VAL A 50 -44.26 64.40 26.62
N LYS A 51 -44.93 63.74 25.66
CA LYS A 51 -44.43 62.48 25.07
C LYS A 51 -43.10 62.65 24.35
N LEU A 52 -42.91 63.77 23.62
CA LEU A 52 -41.63 64.08 22.98
C LEU A 52 -40.53 64.30 24.02
N MET A 53 -40.86 64.98 25.12
CA MET A 53 -39.91 65.22 26.21
C MET A 53 -39.50 63.91 26.91
N GLU A 54 -40.46 63.03 27.19
CA GLU A 54 -40.17 61.69 27.75
C GLU A 54 -39.25 60.89 26.83
N LYS A 55 -39.58 60.80 25.54
CA LYS A 55 -38.77 60.07 24.54
C LYS A 55 -37.38 60.67 24.36
N LYS A 56 -37.26 61.99 24.40
CA LYS A 56 -35.96 62.67 24.36
C LYS A 56 -35.12 62.30 25.58
N GLU A 57 -35.74 62.23 26.76
CA GLU A 57 -35.02 61.91 27.98
C GLU A 57 -34.61 60.43 28.05
N GLU A 58 -35.45 59.52 27.54
CA GLU A 58 -35.10 58.11 27.34
C GLU A 58 -33.90 57.94 26.41
N LEU A 59 -33.91 58.61 25.24
CA LEU A 59 -32.79 58.59 24.30
C LEU A 59 -31.53 59.24 24.90
N ARG A 60 -31.69 60.29 25.71
CA ARG A 60 -30.58 60.94 26.42
C ARG A 60 -29.93 59.98 27.41
N HIS A 61 -30.75 59.25 28.19
CA HIS A 61 -30.26 58.22 29.10
C HIS A 61 -29.59 57.08 28.34
N GLU A 62 -30.11 56.67 27.18
CA GLU A 62 -29.45 55.70 26.31
C GLU A 62 -28.07 56.17 25.82
N VAL A 63 -27.96 57.40 25.35
CA VAL A 63 -26.68 57.97 24.90
C VAL A 63 -25.70 58.09 26.06
N GLU A 64 -26.15 58.55 27.23
CA GLU A 64 -25.31 58.65 28.43
C GLU A 64 -24.82 57.28 28.90
N ARG A 65 -25.66 56.24 28.85
CA ARG A 65 -25.23 54.87 29.15
C ARG A 65 -24.12 54.38 28.22
N HIS A 66 -24.18 54.73 26.92
CA HIS A 66 -23.17 54.31 25.95
C HIS A 66 -21.95 55.25 25.89
N ALA A 67 -21.99 56.41 26.54
CA ALA A 67 -20.91 57.40 26.53
C ALA A 67 -19.58 56.82 27.04
N VAL A 68 -19.64 55.91 28.02
CA VAL A 68 -18.47 55.21 28.59
C VAL A 68 -17.70 54.43 27.50
N TYR A 69 -18.40 53.81 26.55
CA TYR A 69 -17.77 53.06 25.46
C TYR A 69 -17.12 53.98 24.43
N ASN A 70 -17.72 55.15 24.16
CA ASN A 70 -17.13 56.15 23.27
C ASN A 70 -15.85 56.75 23.88
N GLU A 71 -15.87 57.08 25.17
CA GLU A 71 -14.68 57.60 25.87
C GLU A 71 -13.54 56.57 25.87
N TYR A 72 -13.87 55.30 26.13
CA TYR A 72 -12.93 54.20 26.01
C TYR A 72 -12.37 54.07 24.59
N MET A 73 -13.23 54.08 23.56
CA MET A 73 -12.76 53.97 22.17
C MET A 73 -11.91 55.16 21.73
N GLU A 74 -12.24 56.38 22.16
CA GLU A 74 -11.38 57.54 21.93
C GLU A 74 -10.01 57.38 22.59
N GLN A 75 -9.96 56.81 23.81
CA GLN A 75 -8.70 56.53 24.48
C GLN A 75 -7.87 55.49 23.71
N VAL A 76 -8.50 54.42 23.22
CA VAL A 76 -7.84 53.40 22.38
C VAL A 76 -7.35 54.00 21.05
N VAL A 77 -8.13 54.86 20.41
CA VAL A 77 -7.72 55.57 19.19
C VAL A 77 -6.52 56.49 19.47
N LYS A 78 -6.52 57.23 20.59
CA LYS A 78 -5.37 58.07 21.02
C LYS A 78 -4.10 57.27 21.27
N MET A 79 -4.22 56.01 21.68
CA MET A 79 -3.08 55.10 21.89
C MET A 79 -2.62 54.41 20.60
N THR A 80 -3.34 54.58 19.49
CA THR A 80 -3.05 53.95 18.21
C THR A 80 -2.85 55.00 17.11
N THR A 81 -2.53 54.56 15.89
CA THR A 81 -2.27 55.45 14.75
C THR A 81 -3.52 55.78 13.92
N PHE A 82 -4.70 55.33 14.34
CA PHE A 82 -5.95 55.51 13.58
C PHE A 82 -6.55 56.91 13.83
N GLN A 83 -7.22 57.49 12.84
CA GLN A 83 -7.81 58.83 12.98
C GLN A 83 -9.12 58.81 13.78
N ASP A 84 -9.90 57.75 13.65
CA ASP A 84 -11.20 57.63 14.29
C ASP A 84 -11.50 56.17 14.66
N ALA A 85 -12.54 55.98 15.49
CA ALA A 85 -12.96 54.67 15.95
C ALA A 85 -13.51 53.79 14.80
N GLN A 86 -14.04 54.38 13.72
CA GLN A 86 -14.56 53.64 12.57
C GLN A 86 -13.44 53.00 11.74
N GLN A 87 -12.33 53.70 11.54
CA GLN A 87 -11.12 53.20 10.87
C GLN A 87 -10.48 52.08 11.68
N LEU A 88 -10.41 52.22 13.00
CA LEU A 88 -9.95 51.15 13.89
C LEU A 88 -10.84 49.91 13.78
N THR A 89 -12.17 50.08 13.87
CA THR A 89 -13.12 48.96 13.72
C THR A 89 -13.02 48.30 12.35
N SER A 90 -12.98 49.08 11.27
CA SER A 90 -12.84 48.57 9.90
C SER A 90 -11.52 47.79 9.71
N HIS A 91 -10.44 48.24 10.34
CA HIS A 91 -9.17 47.54 10.33
C HIS A 91 -9.24 46.22 11.10
N LEU A 92 -9.86 46.21 12.28
CA LEU A 92 -10.06 44.98 13.07
C LEU A 92 -10.96 43.98 12.35
N GLU A 93 -12.02 44.43 11.70
CA GLU A 93 -12.89 43.60 10.86
C GLU A 93 -12.13 43.00 9.68
N SER A 94 -11.32 43.82 8.99
CA SER A 94 -10.46 43.35 7.91
C SER A 94 -9.42 42.33 8.41
N LEU A 95 -8.88 42.53 9.60
CA LEU A 95 -7.93 41.61 10.23
C LEU A 95 -8.60 40.27 10.58
N LEU A 96 -9.82 40.30 11.11
CA LEU A 96 -10.61 39.10 11.39
C LEU A 96 -10.93 38.33 10.10
N GLN A 97 -11.36 39.02 9.05
CA GLN A 97 -11.60 38.41 7.73
C GLN A 97 -10.31 37.80 7.16
N PHE A 98 -9.18 38.49 7.29
CA PHE A 98 -7.89 37.99 6.85
C PHE A 98 -7.46 36.75 7.65
N GLN A 99 -7.67 36.77 8.97
CA GLN A 99 -7.40 35.62 9.84
C GLN A 99 -8.25 34.41 9.46
N GLU A 100 -9.55 34.59 9.19
CA GLU A 100 -10.42 33.52 8.72
C GLU A 100 -9.94 32.96 7.38
N HIS A 101 -9.55 33.83 6.44
CA HIS A 101 -9.00 33.42 5.16
C HIS A 101 -7.68 32.66 5.31
N LEU A 102 -6.80 33.07 6.22
CA LEU A 102 -5.56 32.37 6.53
C LEU A 102 -5.84 30.98 7.10
N TYR A 103 -6.74 30.84 8.07
CA TYR A 103 -7.11 29.53 8.61
C TYR A 103 -7.71 28.61 7.56
N LYS A 104 -8.57 29.14 6.68
CA LYS A 104 -9.11 28.35 5.57
C LYS A 104 -8.03 27.87 4.63
N LYS A 105 -7.06 28.73 4.30
CA LYS A 105 -5.93 28.37 3.43
C LYS A 105 -5.00 27.36 4.10
N GLU A 106 -4.73 27.50 5.39
CA GLU A 106 -3.95 26.55 6.19
C GLU A 106 -4.63 25.18 6.20
N ALA A 107 -5.93 25.12 6.54
CA ALA A 107 -6.69 23.87 6.52
C ALA A 107 -6.69 23.20 5.13
N GLN A 108 -6.82 23.97 4.05
CA GLN A 108 -6.71 23.44 2.68
C GLN A 108 -5.29 22.93 2.36
N SER A 109 -4.26 23.60 2.86
CA SER A 109 -2.87 23.17 2.72
C SER A 109 -2.63 21.86 3.46
N ASP A 110 -3.09 21.77 4.70
CA ASP A 110 -2.98 20.58 5.54
C ASP A 110 -3.74 19.40 4.92
N GLN A 111 -4.94 19.63 4.39
CA GLN A 111 -5.67 18.59 3.68
C GLN A 111 -4.88 18.05 2.49
N LYS A 112 -4.28 18.91 1.67
CA LYS A 112 -3.43 18.49 0.54
C LYS A 112 -2.21 17.70 1.01
N VAL A 113 -1.58 18.12 2.11
CA VAL A 113 -0.46 17.40 2.71
C VAL A 113 -0.90 16.01 3.17
N GLU A 114 -2.04 15.90 3.84
CA GLU A 114 -2.59 14.60 4.27
C GLU A 114 -2.99 13.71 3.09
N GLU A 115 -3.57 14.26 2.03
CA GLU A 115 -3.84 13.53 0.78
C GLU A 115 -2.54 12.98 0.17
N LYS A 116 -1.48 13.80 0.07
CA LYS A 116 -0.17 13.34 -0.42
C LYS A 116 0.50 12.32 0.49
N LYS A 117 0.33 12.43 1.81
CA LYS A 117 0.81 11.39 2.75
C LYS A 117 0.10 10.07 2.54
N LYS A 118 -1.22 10.08 2.31
CA LYS A 118 -2.01 8.88 2.00
C LYS A 118 -1.56 8.25 0.68
N GLU A 119 -1.48 9.04 -0.39
CA GLU A 119 -0.98 8.57 -1.70
C GLU A 119 0.43 7.95 -1.56
N LEU A 120 1.33 8.58 -0.81
CA LEU A 120 2.67 8.07 -0.57
C LEU A 120 2.67 6.75 0.23
N ALA A 121 1.79 6.63 1.23
CA ALA A 121 1.66 5.41 2.02
C ALA A 121 1.15 4.24 1.17
N GLU A 122 0.14 4.48 0.34
CA GLU A 122 -0.39 3.48 -0.61
C GLU A 122 0.69 3.04 -1.61
N LEU A 123 1.44 3.97 -2.19
CA LEU A 123 2.51 3.65 -3.13
C LEU A 123 3.63 2.84 -2.46
N LYS A 124 3.99 3.18 -1.21
CA LYS A 124 4.98 2.41 -0.43
C LYS A 124 4.52 0.98 -0.18
N GLU A 125 3.25 0.78 0.17
CA GLU A 125 2.68 -0.55 0.39
C GLU A 125 2.67 -1.37 -0.91
N GLN A 126 2.25 -0.77 -2.02
CA GLN A 126 2.29 -1.42 -3.33
C GLN A 126 3.72 -1.82 -3.72
N HIS A 127 4.69 -0.93 -3.52
CA HIS A 127 6.09 -1.23 -3.80
C HIS A 127 6.62 -2.35 -2.89
N HIS A 128 6.27 -2.32 -1.61
CA HIS A 128 6.65 -3.38 -0.67
C HIS A 128 6.10 -4.74 -1.10
N LEU A 129 4.84 -4.79 -1.56
CA LEU A 129 4.22 -6.01 -2.08
C LEU A 129 4.96 -6.55 -3.31
N VAL A 130 5.29 -5.69 -4.28
CA VAL A 130 6.05 -6.08 -5.47
C VAL A 130 7.45 -6.58 -5.10
N GLN A 131 8.13 -5.90 -4.18
CA GLN A 131 9.43 -6.36 -3.68
C GLN A 131 9.34 -7.73 -3.00
N LEU A 132 8.30 -7.96 -2.19
CA LEU A 132 8.08 -9.23 -1.51
C LEU A 132 7.80 -10.36 -2.53
N GLN A 133 6.98 -10.09 -3.55
CA GLN A 133 6.72 -11.02 -4.65
C GLN A 133 8.00 -11.36 -5.42
N GLY A 134 8.79 -10.36 -5.79
CA GLY A 134 10.07 -10.56 -6.47
C GLY A 134 11.07 -11.35 -5.62
N THR A 135 11.14 -11.06 -4.31
CA THR A 135 11.99 -11.80 -3.37
C THR A 135 11.55 -13.26 -3.24
N ASN A 136 10.25 -13.52 -3.19
CA ASN A 136 9.72 -14.89 -3.15
C ASN A 136 10.01 -15.67 -4.44
N GLN A 137 9.87 -15.04 -5.60
CA GLN A 137 10.24 -15.66 -6.87
C GLN A 137 11.74 -15.98 -6.93
N LEU A 138 12.58 -15.04 -6.48
CA LEU A 138 14.03 -15.24 -6.43
C LEU A 138 14.41 -16.42 -5.52
N THR A 139 13.81 -16.51 -4.33
CA THR A 139 14.09 -17.62 -3.41
C THR A 139 13.59 -18.97 -3.95
N GLN A 140 12.45 -19.01 -4.64
CA GLN A 140 11.97 -20.20 -5.33
C GLN A 140 12.94 -20.66 -6.42
N LEU A 141 13.33 -19.75 -7.32
CA LEU A 141 14.29 -20.05 -8.40
C LEU A 141 15.64 -20.49 -7.85
N GLN A 142 16.13 -19.87 -6.78
CA GLN A 142 17.38 -20.25 -6.14
C GLN A 142 17.31 -21.64 -5.49
N THR A 143 16.15 -22.01 -4.95
CA THR A 143 15.90 -23.35 -4.41
C THR A 143 15.88 -24.40 -5.51
N GLU A 144 15.21 -24.12 -6.63
CA GLU A 144 15.17 -24.99 -7.81
C GLU A 144 16.56 -25.18 -8.41
N LEU A 145 17.32 -24.09 -8.57
CA LEU A 145 18.69 -24.14 -9.05
C LEU A 145 19.57 -25.01 -8.14
N THR A 146 19.46 -24.81 -6.83
CA THR A 146 20.25 -25.59 -5.86
C THR A 146 19.89 -27.07 -5.92
N ARG A 147 18.60 -27.41 -6.10
CA ARG A 147 18.15 -28.79 -6.29
C ARG A 147 18.73 -29.38 -7.57
N ALA A 148 18.61 -28.68 -8.70
CA ALA A 148 19.15 -29.13 -9.98
C ALA A 148 20.67 -29.35 -9.91
N LEU A 149 21.42 -28.42 -9.31
CA LEU A 149 22.86 -28.57 -9.11
C LEU A 149 23.20 -29.77 -8.23
N SER A 150 22.41 -30.03 -7.17
CA SER A 150 22.61 -31.21 -6.32
C SER A 150 22.38 -32.51 -7.07
N GLU A 151 21.35 -32.58 -7.91
CA GLU A 151 21.03 -33.73 -8.75
C GLU A 151 22.13 -33.97 -9.79
N THR A 152 22.57 -32.90 -10.47
CA THR A 152 23.69 -32.96 -11.42
C THR A 152 24.95 -33.50 -10.73
N SER A 153 25.30 -33.01 -9.54
CA SER A 153 26.46 -33.51 -8.80
C SER A 153 26.35 -35.00 -8.45
N ILE A 154 25.15 -35.50 -8.11
CA ILE A 154 24.92 -36.92 -7.86
C ILE A 154 25.15 -37.74 -9.14
N TRP A 155 24.62 -37.27 -10.27
CA TRP A 155 24.78 -37.95 -11.55
C TRP A 155 26.21 -37.91 -12.06
N GLU A 156 26.92 -36.80 -11.91
CA GLU A 156 28.35 -36.69 -12.22
C GLU A 156 29.18 -37.69 -11.42
N LYS A 157 28.93 -37.81 -10.10
CA LYS A 157 29.61 -38.79 -9.26
C LYS A 157 29.35 -40.23 -9.72
N ARG A 158 28.09 -40.55 -10.03
CA ARG A 158 27.72 -41.88 -10.55
C ARG A 158 28.38 -42.16 -11.89
N TRP A 159 28.38 -41.19 -12.80
CA TRP A 159 29.00 -41.30 -14.11
C TRP A 159 30.52 -41.52 -13.99
N ASN A 160 31.19 -40.72 -13.17
CA ASN A 160 32.62 -40.89 -12.90
C ASN A 160 32.94 -42.28 -12.34
N HIS A 161 32.12 -42.79 -11.41
CA HIS A 161 32.31 -44.13 -10.87
C HIS A 161 32.14 -45.24 -11.93
N ILE A 162 31.14 -45.09 -12.82
CA ILE A 162 30.95 -46.01 -13.95
C ILE A 162 32.16 -45.96 -14.88
N GLN A 163 32.64 -44.76 -15.23
CA GLN A 163 33.80 -44.59 -16.09
C GLN A 163 35.06 -45.21 -15.46
N GLU A 164 35.33 -44.94 -14.18
CA GLU A 164 36.47 -45.51 -13.47
C GLU A 164 36.40 -47.04 -13.43
N THR A 165 35.23 -47.60 -13.10
CA THR A 165 35.03 -49.06 -13.05
C THR A 165 35.18 -49.69 -14.43
N THR A 166 34.65 -49.04 -15.47
CA THR A 166 34.76 -49.52 -16.85
C THR A 166 36.20 -49.48 -17.33
N ALA A 167 36.94 -48.41 -17.01
CA ALA A 167 38.36 -48.31 -17.32
C ALA A 167 39.16 -49.44 -16.64
N LYS A 168 38.92 -49.70 -15.35
CA LYS A 168 39.55 -50.82 -14.62
C LYS A 168 39.24 -52.17 -15.25
N LYS A 169 37.97 -52.45 -15.57
CA LYS A 169 37.57 -53.72 -16.22
C LYS A 169 38.15 -53.86 -17.62
N THR A 170 38.22 -52.78 -18.39
CA THR A 170 38.80 -52.78 -19.73
C THR A 170 40.30 -53.05 -19.66
N LEU A 171 41.00 -52.45 -18.70
CA LEU A 171 42.42 -52.73 -18.45
C LEU A 171 42.63 -54.20 -18.06
N GLN A 172 41.88 -54.71 -17.08
CA GLN A 172 41.96 -56.11 -16.64
C GLN A 172 41.66 -57.09 -17.78
N LEU A 173 40.67 -56.79 -18.63
CA LEU A 173 40.39 -57.60 -19.81
C LEU A 173 41.60 -57.60 -20.77
N GLY A 174 42.21 -56.44 -21.00
CA GLY A 174 43.44 -56.33 -21.78
C GLY A 174 44.59 -57.17 -21.21
N GLU A 175 44.81 -57.11 -19.89
CA GLU A 175 45.81 -57.92 -19.20
C GLU A 175 45.56 -59.42 -19.35
N ILE A 176 44.31 -59.88 -19.18
CA ILE A 176 43.92 -61.28 -19.38
C ILE A 176 44.18 -61.70 -20.83
N LYS A 177 43.74 -60.90 -21.81
CA LYS A 177 43.95 -61.19 -23.23
C LYS A 177 45.44 -61.36 -23.56
N MET A 178 46.28 -60.45 -23.07
CA MET A 178 47.73 -60.52 -23.29
C MET A 178 48.36 -61.73 -22.60
N ALA A 179 47.98 -62.02 -21.34
CA ALA A 179 48.49 -63.18 -20.62
C ALA A 179 48.09 -64.50 -21.30
N THR A 180 46.84 -64.62 -21.74
CA THR A 180 46.34 -65.78 -22.50
C THR A 180 47.12 -65.94 -23.81
N LEU A 181 47.25 -64.88 -24.61
CA LEU A 181 47.98 -64.93 -25.86
C LEU A 181 49.43 -65.38 -25.65
N ASN A 182 50.11 -64.80 -24.66
CA ASN A 182 51.48 -65.20 -24.32
C ASN A 182 51.58 -66.69 -23.93
N LEU A 183 50.63 -67.21 -23.15
CA LEU A 183 50.59 -68.63 -22.79
C LEU A 183 50.33 -69.51 -24.00
N PHE A 184 49.41 -69.11 -24.89
CA PHE A 184 49.11 -69.83 -26.12
C PHE A 184 50.32 -69.91 -27.06
N GLU A 185 51.02 -68.79 -27.24
CA GLU A 185 52.27 -68.74 -28.01
C GLU A 185 53.34 -69.68 -27.41
N MET A 186 53.43 -69.80 -26.08
CA MET A 186 54.33 -70.76 -25.42
C MET A 186 53.94 -72.23 -25.65
N THR A 187 52.67 -72.53 -25.92
CA THR A 187 52.20 -73.90 -26.19
C THR A 187 52.36 -74.35 -27.64
N GLY A 188 53.03 -73.55 -28.48
CA GLY A 188 53.23 -73.81 -29.91
C GLY A 188 52.43 -72.88 -30.83
N GLY A 189 51.62 -71.97 -30.29
CA GLY A 189 50.90 -70.97 -31.07
C GLY A 189 50.16 -71.54 -32.29
N ASN A 190 50.26 -70.84 -33.42
CA ASN A 190 49.75 -71.30 -34.72
C ASN A 190 50.87 -71.93 -35.57
N GLU A 191 51.61 -72.90 -35.01
CA GLU A 191 52.60 -73.68 -35.78
C GLU A 191 51.93 -74.53 -36.89
N ASP A 192 50.67 -74.92 -36.71
CA ASP A 192 49.83 -75.59 -37.72
C ASP A 192 48.90 -74.59 -38.42
N GLU A 193 49.19 -74.23 -39.68
CA GLU A 193 48.44 -73.24 -40.46
C GLU A 193 46.96 -73.63 -40.70
N GLU A 194 46.60 -74.92 -40.61
CA GLU A 194 45.23 -75.42 -40.80
C GLU A 194 44.30 -75.15 -39.60
N GLU A 195 44.84 -74.92 -38.38
CA GLU A 195 44.08 -74.61 -37.15
C GLU A 195 44.45 -73.26 -36.52
N ALA A 196 44.85 -72.29 -37.35
CA ALA A 196 45.25 -70.98 -36.86
C ALA A 196 44.12 -70.26 -36.09
N VAL A 197 44.35 -69.97 -34.81
CA VAL A 197 43.43 -69.23 -33.95
C VAL A 197 43.68 -67.72 -34.08
N ASP A 198 42.58 -66.95 -34.17
CA ASP A 198 42.66 -65.48 -34.26
C ASP A 198 43.26 -64.88 -32.98
N ILE A 199 44.05 -63.81 -33.16
CA ILE A 199 44.75 -63.14 -32.06
C ILE A 199 43.78 -62.52 -31.05
N ASN A 200 42.55 -62.18 -31.46
CA ASN A 200 41.53 -61.62 -30.58
C ASN A 200 40.57 -62.67 -29.99
N ASP A 201 40.65 -63.92 -30.42
CA ASP A 201 39.82 -65.03 -29.95
C ASP A 201 40.43 -65.67 -28.70
N THR A 202 40.30 -64.96 -27.59
CA THR A 202 40.86 -65.36 -26.29
C THR A 202 40.27 -66.65 -25.75
N GLU A 203 39.03 -66.98 -26.11
CA GLU A 203 38.37 -68.21 -25.64
C GLU A 203 39.01 -69.45 -26.28
N ARG A 204 39.21 -69.44 -27.60
CA ARG A 204 39.88 -70.54 -28.30
C ARG A 204 41.34 -70.71 -27.89
N GLN A 205 42.06 -69.62 -27.68
CA GLN A 205 43.45 -69.66 -27.18
C GLN A 205 43.52 -70.36 -25.79
N LEU A 206 42.59 -70.03 -24.88
CA LEU A 206 42.51 -70.70 -23.58
C LEU A 206 42.17 -72.18 -23.69
N ASP A 207 41.29 -72.57 -24.61
CA ASP A 207 40.93 -73.97 -24.83
C ASP A 207 42.15 -74.78 -25.32
N GLN A 208 42.96 -74.24 -26.23
CA GLN A 208 44.21 -74.88 -26.67
C GLN A 208 45.24 -75.00 -25.54
N VAL A 209 45.46 -73.93 -24.77
CA VAL A 209 46.35 -73.98 -23.59
C VAL A 209 45.88 -75.05 -22.60
N LYS A 210 44.57 -75.17 -22.38
CA LYS A 210 43.99 -76.18 -21.48
C LYS A 210 44.17 -77.60 -22.01
N MET A 211 44.00 -77.83 -23.32
CA MET A 211 44.24 -79.12 -23.94
C MET A 211 45.72 -79.50 -23.81
N PHE A 212 46.62 -78.58 -24.14
CA PHE A 212 48.07 -78.79 -23.98
C PHE A 212 48.44 -79.21 -22.56
N ILE A 213 47.92 -78.53 -21.53
CA ILE A 213 48.19 -78.88 -20.12
C ILE A 213 47.66 -80.29 -19.80
N ARG A 214 46.44 -80.63 -20.23
CA ARG A 214 45.86 -81.96 -20.00
C ARG A 214 46.66 -83.06 -20.67
N ASP A 215 47.05 -82.86 -21.93
CA ASP A 215 47.83 -83.83 -22.68
C ASP A 215 49.18 -84.07 -22.00
N HIS A 216 49.83 -83.01 -21.49
CA HIS A 216 51.06 -83.13 -20.72
C HIS A 216 50.86 -83.81 -19.35
N GLU A 217 49.76 -83.54 -18.65
CA GLU A 217 49.41 -84.23 -17.41
C GLU A 217 49.13 -85.72 -17.63
N GLU A 218 48.42 -86.07 -18.69
CA GLU A 218 48.16 -87.46 -19.09
C GLU A 218 49.46 -88.16 -19.46
N LEU A 219 50.33 -87.52 -20.24
CA LEU A 219 51.67 -88.02 -20.56
C LEU A 219 52.46 -88.27 -19.28
N LEU A 220 52.52 -87.31 -18.36
CA LEU A 220 53.20 -87.47 -17.06
C LEU A 220 52.60 -88.60 -16.21
N ARG A 221 51.27 -88.77 -16.18
CA ARG A 221 50.60 -89.89 -15.49
C ARG A 221 50.98 -91.24 -16.10
N HIS A 222 51.06 -91.33 -17.42
CA HIS A 222 51.52 -92.52 -18.13
C HIS A 222 52.99 -92.84 -17.78
N TYR A 223 53.85 -91.83 -17.71
CA TYR A 223 55.24 -91.99 -17.26
C TYR A 223 55.35 -92.39 -15.78
N GLN A 224 54.46 -91.92 -14.89
CA GLN A 224 54.44 -92.27 -13.47
C GLN A 224 53.83 -93.65 -13.17
N THR A 225 53.00 -94.21 -14.05
CA THR A 225 52.47 -95.59 -13.91
C THR A 225 53.41 -96.65 -14.49
N ALA A 226 54.32 -96.27 -15.38
CA ALA A 226 55.35 -97.15 -15.96
C ALA A 226 56.36 -97.78 -14.95
N PRO A 227 56.76 -97.18 -13.81
CA PRO A 227 57.72 -97.78 -12.88
C PRO A 227 57.16 -99.01 -12.14
N HIS A 228 55.84 -99.21 -12.13
CA HIS A 228 55.20 -100.33 -11.43
C HIS A 228 54.97 -101.58 -12.29
N ARG A 229 54.97 -101.49 -13.63
CA ARG A 229 54.89 -102.70 -14.49
C ARG A 229 56.21 -103.47 -14.53
N HIS A 230 57.35 -102.79 -14.53
CA HIS A 230 58.65 -103.46 -14.64
C HIS A 230 59.11 -104.24 -13.39
N LYS A 231 58.49 -104.05 -12.22
CA LYS A 231 58.72 -104.90 -11.03
C LYS A 231 57.88 -106.19 -11.02
N ASN A 232 56.73 -106.21 -11.70
CA ASN A 232 55.86 -107.39 -11.74
C ASN A 232 56.20 -108.37 -12.88
N GLU A 233 56.85 -107.93 -13.96
CA GLU A 233 57.37 -108.83 -15.01
C GLU A 233 58.66 -109.55 -14.57
N LYS A 234 59.59 -108.88 -13.87
CA LYS A 234 60.79 -109.54 -13.33
C LYS A 234 60.50 -110.62 -12.28
N ARG A 235 59.34 -110.58 -11.61
CA ARG A 235 58.89 -111.64 -10.67
C ARG A 235 58.23 -112.84 -11.36
N LYS A 236 57.79 -112.72 -12.61
CA LYS A 236 57.20 -113.82 -13.38
C LYS A 236 58.23 -114.56 -14.25
N GLU A 237 59.25 -113.87 -14.75
CA GLU A 237 60.37 -114.50 -15.48
C GLU A 237 61.34 -115.27 -14.57
N THR A 238 61.42 -114.93 -13.27
CA THR A 238 62.24 -115.68 -12.30
C THR A 238 61.59 -116.98 -11.82
N ARG A 239 60.27 -117.16 -12.00
CA ARG A 239 59.57 -118.40 -11.62
C ARG A 239 59.46 -119.44 -12.74
N THR A 240 59.77 -119.07 -13.98
CA THR A 240 59.68 -119.96 -15.15
C THR A 240 61.02 -120.57 -15.57
N LYS A 241 62.14 -120.11 -14.98
CA LYS A 241 63.48 -120.67 -15.23
C LYS A 241 63.93 -121.74 -14.23
N ASP A 242 63.18 -121.96 -13.14
CA ASP A 242 63.45 -123.01 -12.14
C ASP A 242 62.65 -124.31 -12.39
N ALA A 243 62.08 -124.50 -13.58
CA ALA A 243 61.21 -125.64 -13.91
C ALA A 243 61.62 -126.43 -15.17
N GLN A 244 62.89 -126.37 -15.59
CA GLN A 244 63.48 -127.27 -16.58
C GLN A 244 64.89 -127.69 -16.19
#